data_AF-A0A6A1VIW5-F1
#
_entry.id   AF-A0A6A1VIW5-F1
#
_cell.length_a   1.000
_cell.length_b   1.000
_cell.length_c   1.000
_cell.angle_alpha   90.00
_cell.angle_beta   90.00
_cell.angle_gamma   90.00
#
_symmetry.space_group_name_H-M   'P 1'
#
loop_
_entity.id
_entity.type
_entity.pdbx_description
1 polymer ?
#
loop_
_entity_poly.entity_id
_entity_poly.type
_entity_poly.pdbx_seq_one_letter_code
_entity_poly.pdbx_strand_id
1 'polypeptide(L)'
;MQDHFDLDYTRHEDVRTVVETMMTARRTHRNRMHAYFKKFPSKEAALLKPHPDTTEEQWKELCDLFTSEAFMKRSEQNKKNRSKLTVNHAAGSRSFQRTRACMKNQESGNINPAELYKKNYTNKDGIWTSEGAREIYKQAEMEATLRDHREEQRVEQERIRLEQEERMKREQERMRVEHEERMQQEQERMRKEQERLRAEISKELEKKMSSVMEKKMSDMSKRLFSQFGGSKR
;
A
#
# COMPACT_ATOMS: atom_id res chain seq x y z
N MET A 1 -13.13 -52.98 -17.43
CA MET A 1 -11.71 -52.70 -17.10
C MET A 1 -11.56 -52.90 -15.60
N GLN A 2 -10.82 -53.92 -15.19
CA GLN A 2 -10.34 -54.02 -13.81
C GLN A 2 -9.18 -53.03 -13.71
N ASP A 3 -9.42 -51.88 -13.07
CA ASP A 3 -8.33 -51.00 -12.65
C ASP A 3 -7.50 -51.79 -11.64
N HIS A 4 -6.33 -52.26 -12.08
CA HIS A 4 -5.33 -52.82 -11.18
C HIS A 4 -4.76 -51.65 -10.37
N PHE A 5 -5.06 -51.65 -9.08
CA PHE A 5 -4.56 -50.66 -8.12
C PHE A 5 -3.12 -51.02 -7.75
N ASP A 6 -2.22 -50.94 -8.72
CA ASP A 6 -0.80 -51.25 -8.53
C ASP A 6 -0.09 -50.04 -7.95
N LEU A 7 0.56 -50.22 -6.79
CA LEU A 7 1.38 -49.19 -6.16
C LEU A 7 2.74 -49.13 -6.87
N ASP A 8 3.01 -48.04 -7.56
CA ASP A 8 4.31 -47.79 -8.17
C ASP A 8 5.25 -47.15 -7.15
N TYR A 9 6.06 -47.98 -6.48
CA TYR A 9 7.04 -47.51 -5.50
C TYR A 9 8.21 -46.71 -6.11
N THR A 10 8.29 -46.56 -7.43
CA THR A 10 9.21 -45.63 -8.09
C THR A 10 8.61 -44.23 -8.25
N ARG A 11 7.27 -44.13 -8.23
CA ARG A 11 6.55 -42.86 -8.27
C ARG A 11 6.52 -42.21 -6.90
N HIS A 12 7.10 -41.01 -6.80
CA HIS A 12 7.18 -40.27 -5.54
C HIS A 12 5.81 -40.03 -4.87
N GLU A 13 4.75 -39.83 -5.67
CA GLU A 13 3.39 -39.59 -5.15
C GLU A 13 2.80 -40.82 -4.44
N ASP A 14 3.07 -42.01 -4.96
CA ASP A 14 2.58 -43.27 -4.39
C ASP A 14 3.35 -43.60 -3.11
N VAL A 15 4.67 -43.45 -3.15
CA VAL A 15 5.52 -43.58 -1.96
C VAL A 15 5.06 -42.61 -0.86
N ARG A 16 4.81 -41.33 -1.20
CA ARG A 16 4.30 -40.34 -0.25
C ARG A 16 2.98 -40.78 0.36
N THR A 17 2.03 -41.21 -0.48
CA THR A 17 0.69 -41.62 -0.03
C THR A 17 0.75 -42.83 0.91
N VAL A 18 1.56 -43.84 0.57
CA VAL A 18 1.77 -45.03 1.41
C VAL A 18 2.37 -44.62 2.76
N VAL A 19 3.42 -43.80 2.76
CA VAL A 19 4.07 -43.32 3.99
C VAL A 19 3.09 -42.52 4.86
N GLU A 20 2.32 -41.59 4.29
CA GLU A 20 1.34 -40.79 5.04
C GLU A 20 0.23 -41.65 5.67
N THR A 21 -0.25 -42.65 4.93
CA THR A 21 -1.25 -43.62 5.40
C THR A 21 -0.70 -44.46 6.54
N MET A 22 0.51 -45.01 6.38
CA MET A 22 1.19 -45.80 7.41
C MET A 22 1.46 -44.98 8.68
N MET A 23 1.92 -43.73 8.55
CA MET A 23 2.16 -42.84 9.69
C MET A 23 0.87 -42.51 10.42
N THR A 24 -0.23 -42.31 9.70
CA THR A 24 -1.55 -42.07 10.29
C THR A 24 -2.08 -43.30 11.02
N ALA A 25 -1.92 -44.49 10.43
CA ALA A 25 -2.29 -45.76 11.07
C ALA A 25 -1.47 -45.99 12.35
N ARG A 26 -0.14 -45.79 12.29
CA ARG A 26 0.76 -45.91 13.44
C ARG A 26 0.40 -44.94 14.56
N ARG A 27 0.09 -43.69 14.22
CA ARG A 27 -0.34 -42.66 15.20
C ARG A 27 -1.66 -43.07 15.86
N THR A 28 -2.63 -43.53 15.08
CA THR A 28 -3.94 -43.99 15.60
C THR A 28 -3.79 -45.20 16.51
N HIS A 29 -3.02 -46.20 16.10
CA HIS A 29 -2.69 -47.37 16.92
C HIS A 29 -2.05 -46.93 18.24
N ARG A 30 -0.99 -46.09 18.19
CA ARG A 30 -0.33 -45.57 19.40
C ARG A 30 -1.27 -44.81 20.32
N ASN A 31 -2.18 -43.99 19.78
CA ASN A 31 -3.17 -43.27 20.58
C ASN A 31 -4.14 -44.21 21.28
N ARG A 32 -4.59 -45.28 20.61
CA ARG A 32 -5.43 -46.33 21.22
C ARG A 32 -4.67 -47.06 22.34
N MET A 33 -3.42 -47.45 22.07
CA MET A 33 -2.55 -48.11 23.07
C MET A 33 -2.33 -47.21 24.29
N HIS A 34 -2.07 -45.91 24.09
CA HIS A 34 -1.92 -44.96 25.18
C HIS A 34 -3.22 -44.76 25.97
N ALA A 35 -4.38 -44.73 25.30
CA ALA A 35 -5.67 -44.66 25.98
C ALA A 35 -5.94 -45.89 26.86
N TYR A 36 -5.50 -47.08 26.42
CA TYR A 36 -5.54 -48.29 27.24
C TYR A 36 -4.55 -48.23 28.41
N PHE A 37 -3.29 -47.85 28.14
CA PHE A 37 -2.26 -47.67 29.16
C PHE A 37 -2.71 -46.76 30.31
N LYS A 38 -3.39 -45.65 29.99
CA LYS A 38 -3.92 -44.70 30.98
C LYS A 38 -4.99 -45.26 31.93
N LYS A 39 -5.51 -46.48 31.69
CA LYS A 39 -6.45 -47.15 32.61
C LYS A 39 -5.73 -47.76 33.82
N PHE A 40 -4.40 -47.88 33.78
CA PHE A 40 -3.60 -48.43 34.85
C PHE A 40 -2.93 -47.32 35.67
N PRO A 41 -2.75 -47.52 36.99
CA PRO A 41 -2.13 -46.53 37.86
C PRO A 41 -0.61 -46.42 37.70
N SER A 42 0.05 -47.48 37.22
CA SER A 42 1.50 -47.51 37.03
C SER A 42 1.89 -48.34 35.80
N LYS A 43 3.16 -48.18 35.39
CA LYS A 43 3.75 -48.93 34.30
C LYS A 43 3.77 -50.43 34.60
N GLU A 44 4.14 -50.79 35.82
CA GLU A 44 4.24 -52.16 36.29
C GLU A 44 2.86 -52.83 36.26
N ALA A 45 1.81 -52.12 36.68
CA ALA A 45 0.44 -52.61 36.59
C ALA A 45 -0.03 -52.78 35.13
N ALA A 46 0.41 -51.91 34.22
CA ALA A 46 0.11 -52.01 32.79
C ALA A 46 0.85 -53.18 32.13
N LEU A 47 2.11 -53.45 32.50
CA LEU A 47 2.91 -54.54 31.93
C LEU A 47 2.32 -55.93 32.23
N LEU A 48 1.63 -56.11 33.36
CA LEU A 48 0.94 -57.36 33.70
C LEU A 48 -0.31 -57.63 32.84
N LYS A 49 -0.79 -56.63 32.09
CA LYS A 49 -2.02 -56.73 31.29
C LYS A 49 -1.78 -56.15 29.88
N PRO A 50 -1.03 -56.85 29.01
CA PRO A 50 -0.81 -56.43 27.64
C PRO A 50 -2.11 -56.20 26.86
N HIS A 51 -2.09 -55.26 25.92
CA HIS A 51 -3.24 -55.03 25.04
C HIS A 51 -3.38 -56.23 24.07
N PRO A 52 -4.61 -56.74 23.81
CA PRO A 52 -4.83 -57.92 22.96
C PRO A 52 -4.26 -57.77 21.54
N ASP A 53 -4.25 -56.55 21.00
CA ASP A 53 -3.73 -56.24 19.66
C ASP A 53 -2.21 -56.01 19.60
N THR A 54 -1.44 -56.35 20.65
CA THR A 54 0.02 -56.17 20.70
C THR A 54 0.71 -57.40 21.27
N THR A 55 1.92 -57.71 20.81
CA THR A 55 2.77 -58.72 21.50
C THR A 55 3.27 -58.17 22.84
N GLU A 56 3.74 -59.05 23.72
CA GLU A 56 4.28 -58.63 25.03
C GLU A 56 5.48 -57.69 24.87
N GLU A 57 6.38 -57.96 23.92
CA GLU A 57 7.55 -57.12 23.64
C GLU A 57 7.13 -55.76 23.11
N GLN A 58 6.20 -55.72 22.15
CA GLN A 58 5.66 -54.47 21.60
C GLN A 58 4.95 -53.65 22.67
N TRP A 59 4.19 -54.31 23.55
CA TRP A 59 3.52 -53.66 24.67
C TRP A 59 4.51 -53.06 25.66
N LYS A 60 5.59 -53.79 25.97
CA LYS A 60 6.67 -53.32 26.83
C LYS A 60 7.34 -52.07 26.26
N GLU A 61 7.70 -52.08 24.98
CA GLU A 61 8.28 -50.90 24.29
C GLU A 61 7.33 -49.70 24.32
N LEU A 62 6.02 -49.93 24.15
CA LEU A 62 5.01 -48.87 24.24
C LEU A 62 4.88 -48.31 25.66
N CYS A 63 4.93 -49.16 26.69
CA CYS A 63 4.91 -48.72 28.09
C CYS A 63 6.18 -47.93 28.45
N ASP A 64 7.36 -48.37 27.98
CA ASP A 64 8.61 -47.63 28.09
C ASP A 64 8.51 -46.25 27.41
N LEU A 65 7.96 -46.20 26.20
CA LEU A 65 7.72 -44.96 25.49
C LEU A 65 6.78 -44.02 26.26
N PHE A 66 5.63 -44.49 26.74
CA PHE A 66 4.63 -43.65 27.42
C PHE A 66 5.12 -43.11 28.76
N THR A 67 6.05 -43.81 29.41
CA THR A 67 6.69 -43.38 30.66
C THR A 67 8.00 -42.65 30.46
N SER A 68 8.51 -42.58 29.23
CA SER A 68 9.73 -41.82 28.93
C SER A 68 9.56 -40.33 29.27
N GLU A 69 10.62 -39.74 29.81
CA GLU A 69 10.64 -38.32 30.18
C GLU A 69 10.28 -37.43 28.97
N ALA A 70 10.81 -37.76 27.79
CA ALA A 70 10.56 -37.02 26.56
C ALA A 70 9.08 -37.03 26.16
N PHE A 71 8.40 -38.17 26.29
CA PHE A 71 6.97 -38.28 25.99
C PHE A 71 6.13 -37.49 27.00
N MET A 72 6.44 -37.63 28.29
CA MET A 72 5.73 -36.91 29.36
C MET A 72 5.87 -35.40 29.24
N LYS A 73 7.09 -34.89 28.99
CA LYS A 73 7.34 -33.47 28.72
C LYS A 73 6.51 -32.96 27.54
N ARG A 74 6.50 -33.71 26.44
CA ARG A 74 5.70 -33.35 25.24
C ARG A 74 4.20 -33.37 25.51
N SER A 75 3.72 -34.37 26.26
CA SER A 75 2.31 -34.52 26.63
C SER A 75 1.83 -33.34 27.49
N GLU A 76 2.58 -33.01 28.55
CA GLU A 76 2.28 -31.88 29.43
C GLU A 76 2.32 -30.54 28.68
N GLN A 77 3.32 -30.34 27.82
CA GLN A 77 3.37 -29.13 26.99
C GLN A 77 2.18 -29.05 26.03
N ASN A 78 1.80 -30.16 25.41
CA ASN A 78 0.63 -30.20 24.52
C ASN A 78 -0.67 -29.91 25.26
N LYS A 79 -0.81 -30.36 26.52
CA LYS A 79 -1.95 -30.03 27.39
C LYS A 79 -2.01 -28.54 27.70
N LYS A 80 -0.88 -27.92 28.05
CA LYS A 80 -0.75 -26.46 28.25
C LYS A 80 -1.03 -25.67 26.97
N ASN A 81 -0.59 -26.17 25.81
CA ASN A 81 -0.86 -25.53 24.53
C ASN A 81 -2.35 -25.64 24.17
N ARG A 82 -2.97 -26.79 24.44
CA ARG A 82 -4.41 -27.00 24.24
C ARG A 82 -5.24 -26.07 25.11
N SER A 83 -4.83 -25.79 26.34
CA SER A 83 -5.54 -24.86 27.23
C SER A 83 -5.42 -23.39 26.80
N LYS A 84 -4.44 -23.03 25.95
CA LYS A 84 -4.32 -21.69 25.36
C LYS A 84 -5.21 -21.49 24.13
N LEU A 85 -5.81 -22.54 23.60
CA LEU A 85 -6.70 -22.44 22.44
C LEU A 85 -8.03 -21.82 22.87
N THR A 86 -8.22 -20.54 22.57
CA THR A 86 -9.39 -19.76 22.99
C THR A 86 -10.60 -19.97 22.09
N VAL A 87 -10.38 -20.17 20.79
CA VAL A 87 -11.43 -20.33 19.79
C VAL A 87 -11.12 -21.51 18.88
N ASN A 88 -12.10 -22.38 18.69
CA ASN A 88 -12.01 -23.49 17.74
C ASN A 88 -12.53 -23.04 16.37
N HIS A 89 -11.91 -23.49 15.29
CA HIS A 89 -12.41 -23.26 13.93
C HIS A 89 -13.43 -24.34 13.52
N ALA A 90 -14.33 -24.00 12.60
CA ALA A 90 -15.32 -24.88 11.98
C ALA A 90 -14.88 -25.46 10.62
N ALA A 91 -13.64 -25.20 10.19
CA ALA A 91 -13.13 -25.62 8.87
C ALA A 91 -13.05 -27.16 8.65
N GLY A 92 -13.18 -27.96 9.72
CA GLY A 92 -13.10 -29.42 9.64
C GLY A 92 -11.74 -29.90 9.10
N SER A 93 -11.76 -30.86 8.17
CA SER A 93 -10.56 -31.36 7.47
C SER A 93 -10.03 -30.42 6.38
N ARG A 94 -10.77 -29.36 6.06
CA ARG A 94 -10.35 -28.39 5.04
C ARG A 94 -9.35 -27.41 5.65
N SER A 95 -8.14 -27.36 5.08
CA SER A 95 -7.14 -26.38 5.50
C SER A 95 -7.58 -24.95 5.19
N PHE A 96 -7.06 -23.97 5.94
CA PHE A 96 -7.39 -22.55 5.69
C PHE A 96 -6.93 -22.10 4.30
N GLN A 97 -5.80 -22.63 3.81
CA GLN A 97 -5.32 -22.39 2.45
C GLN A 97 -6.31 -22.90 1.40
N ARG A 98 -6.88 -24.10 1.62
CA ARG A 98 -7.91 -24.65 0.73
C ARG A 98 -9.20 -23.86 0.82
N THR A 99 -9.64 -23.46 2.02
CA THR A 99 -10.79 -22.55 2.19
C THR A 99 -10.57 -21.26 1.41
N ARG A 100 -9.40 -20.63 1.56
CA ARG A 100 -9.01 -19.43 0.82
C ARG A 100 -9.04 -19.67 -0.69
N ALA A 101 -8.44 -20.75 -1.19
CA ALA A 101 -8.46 -21.09 -2.61
C ALA A 101 -9.89 -21.28 -3.15
N CYS A 102 -10.78 -21.95 -2.40
CA CYS A 102 -12.18 -22.12 -2.78
C CYS A 102 -12.99 -20.81 -2.72
N MET A 103 -12.59 -19.83 -1.91
CA MET A 103 -13.20 -18.51 -1.84
C MET A 103 -12.69 -17.57 -2.94
N LYS A 104 -11.55 -17.87 -3.57
CA LYS A 104 -11.05 -17.10 -4.72
C LYS A 104 -11.84 -17.52 -5.96
N ASN A 105 -12.83 -16.74 -6.40
CA ASN A 105 -13.49 -16.70 -7.74
C ASN A 105 -14.44 -15.47 -7.77
N GLN A 106 -14.62 -14.59 -8.79
CA GLN A 106 -14.14 -14.51 -10.19
C GLN A 106 -13.77 -13.06 -10.63
N GLU A 107 -13.91 -12.02 -9.79
CA GLU A 107 -13.68 -10.60 -10.19
C GLU A 107 -12.56 -9.86 -9.44
N SER A 108 -12.27 -10.15 -8.17
CA SER A 108 -11.43 -9.25 -7.36
C SER A 108 -10.09 -9.80 -6.87
N GLY A 109 -9.78 -11.10 -7.05
CA GLY A 109 -8.49 -11.73 -6.70
C GLY A 109 -8.06 -11.69 -5.21
N ASN A 110 -8.60 -10.75 -4.45
CA ASN A 110 -8.29 -10.41 -3.08
C ASN A 110 -9.47 -10.80 -2.19
N ILE A 111 -9.20 -11.71 -1.26
CA ILE A 111 -10.16 -12.11 -0.23
C ILE A 111 -9.96 -11.20 0.97
N ASN A 112 -11.04 -10.57 1.44
CA ASN A 112 -11.05 -9.87 2.72
C ASN A 112 -10.66 -10.84 3.85
N PRO A 113 -9.60 -10.56 4.63
CA PRO A 113 -9.19 -11.41 5.75
C PRO A 113 -10.30 -11.70 6.76
N ALA A 114 -11.18 -10.73 7.03
CA ALA A 114 -12.31 -10.89 7.94
C ALA A 114 -13.33 -11.91 7.40
N GLU A 115 -13.61 -11.88 6.09
CA GLU A 115 -14.51 -12.85 5.45
C GLU A 115 -13.92 -14.26 5.43
N LEU A 116 -12.60 -14.37 5.20
CA LEU A 116 -11.91 -15.66 5.34
C LEU A 116 -12.01 -16.19 6.78
N TYR A 117 -11.84 -15.32 7.78
CA TYR A 117 -12.01 -15.68 9.18
C TYR A 117 -13.43 -16.18 9.44
N LYS A 118 -14.46 -15.40 9.10
CA LYS A 118 -15.87 -15.79 9.24
C LYS A 118 -16.15 -17.17 8.63
N LYS A 119 -15.66 -17.44 7.41
CA LYS A 119 -15.87 -18.73 6.74
C LYS A 119 -15.22 -19.92 7.46
N ASN A 120 -14.11 -19.70 8.17
CA ASN A 120 -13.43 -20.76 8.91
C ASN A 120 -13.98 -20.93 10.34
N TYR A 121 -14.71 -19.97 10.88
CA TYR A 121 -15.21 -19.96 12.27
C TYR A 121 -16.74 -20.00 12.38
N THR A 122 -17.44 -20.23 11.27
CA THR A 122 -18.87 -20.48 11.22
C THR A 122 -19.17 -21.85 10.62
N ASN A 123 -20.28 -22.47 11.07
CA ASN A 123 -20.77 -23.72 10.49
C ASN A 123 -21.50 -23.45 9.15
N LYS A 124 -22.14 -24.49 8.57
CA LYS A 124 -22.89 -24.36 7.31
C LYS A 124 -24.08 -23.40 7.40
N ASP A 125 -24.64 -23.24 8.60
CA ASP A 125 -25.81 -22.38 8.89
C ASP A 125 -25.38 -20.96 9.28
N GLY A 126 -24.08 -20.64 9.25
CA GLY A 126 -23.54 -19.33 9.64
C GLY A 126 -23.43 -19.11 11.14
N ILE A 127 -23.64 -20.15 11.96
CA ILE A 127 -23.52 -20.08 13.42
C ILE A 127 -22.04 -20.11 13.81
N TRP A 128 -21.63 -19.17 14.65
CA TRP A 128 -20.27 -19.06 15.17
C TRP A 128 -19.89 -20.23 16.09
N THR A 129 -18.62 -20.63 16.05
CA THR A 129 -18.11 -21.70 16.93
C THR A 129 -18.04 -21.30 18.41
N SER A 130 -17.91 -20.01 18.69
CA SER A 130 -17.99 -19.44 20.03
C SER A 130 -18.24 -17.92 19.96
N GLU A 131 -18.71 -17.32 21.06
CA GLU A 131 -18.85 -15.87 21.13
C GLU A 131 -17.50 -15.16 20.98
N GLY A 132 -16.42 -15.74 21.52
CA GLY A 132 -15.07 -15.21 21.34
C GLY A 132 -14.65 -15.13 19.87
N ALA A 133 -15.05 -16.10 19.02
CA ALA A 133 -14.78 -16.03 17.59
C ALA A 133 -15.57 -14.91 16.91
N ARG A 134 -16.83 -14.71 17.33
CA ARG A 134 -17.66 -13.61 16.82
C ARG A 134 -17.10 -12.23 17.19
N GLU A 135 -16.64 -12.06 18.42
CA GLU A 135 -16.06 -10.79 18.88
C GLU A 135 -14.74 -10.46 18.15
N ILE A 136 -13.89 -11.45 17.89
CA ILE A 136 -12.68 -11.26 17.06
C ILE A 136 -13.06 -10.78 15.66
N TYR A 137 -14.12 -11.34 15.05
CA TYR A 137 -14.59 -10.88 13.74
C TYR A 137 -15.09 -9.44 13.78
N LYS A 138 -15.93 -9.08 14.76
CA LYS A 138 -16.44 -7.70 14.92
C LYS A 138 -15.30 -6.71 15.11
N GLN A 139 -14.29 -7.07 15.89
CA GLN A 139 -13.12 -6.23 16.10
C GLN A 139 -12.34 -6.01 14.81
N ALA A 140 -12.13 -7.07 14.01
CA ALA A 140 -11.46 -6.97 12.72
C ALA A 140 -12.26 -6.13 11.71
N GLU A 141 -13.58 -6.23 11.71
CA GLU A 141 -14.48 -5.43 10.88
C GLU A 141 -14.41 -3.94 11.27
N MET A 142 -14.49 -3.64 12.57
CA MET A 142 -14.34 -2.28 13.08
C MET A 142 -12.96 -1.69 12.76
N GLU A 143 -11.88 -2.45 12.93
CA GLU A 143 -10.53 -2.00 12.59
C GLU A 143 -10.39 -1.69 11.10
N ALA A 144 -11.01 -2.49 10.21
CA ALA A 144 -11.04 -2.20 8.79
C ALA A 144 -11.73 -0.87 8.49
N THR A 145 -12.91 -0.62 9.09
CA THR A 145 -13.61 0.66 8.90
C THR A 145 -12.81 1.87 9.42
N LEU A 146 -12.12 1.72 10.55
CA LEU A 146 -11.26 2.78 11.11
C LEU A 146 -10.05 3.04 10.22
N ARG A 147 -9.48 2.00 9.60
CA ARG A 147 -8.40 2.15 8.63
C ARG A 147 -8.86 2.94 7.41
N ASP A 148 -10.02 2.60 6.85
CA ASP A 148 -10.56 3.28 5.68
C ASP A 148 -10.83 4.76 6.00
N HIS A 149 -11.46 5.06 7.13
CA HIS A 149 -11.66 6.44 7.57
C HIS A 149 -10.36 7.22 7.78
N ARG A 150 -9.33 6.58 8.35
CA ARG A 150 -8.01 7.20 8.54
C ARG A 150 -7.32 7.50 7.21
N GLU A 151 -7.50 6.62 6.23
CA GLU A 151 -6.98 6.81 4.88
C GLU A 151 -7.70 7.96 4.17
N GLU A 152 -9.03 8.03 4.28
CA GLU A 152 -9.82 9.17 3.78
C GLU A 152 -9.35 10.49 4.40
N GLN A 153 -9.15 10.53 5.72
CA GLN A 153 -8.62 11.72 6.40
C GLN A 153 -7.23 12.11 5.87
N ARG A 154 -6.35 11.13 5.58
CA ARG A 154 -5.03 11.39 5.03
C ARG A 154 -5.12 11.98 3.62
N VAL A 155 -5.94 11.40 2.76
CA VAL A 155 -6.16 11.87 1.39
C VAL A 155 -6.75 13.28 1.40
N GLU A 156 -7.69 13.55 2.30
CA GLU A 156 -8.29 14.88 2.47
C GLU A 156 -7.26 15.92 2.91
N GLN A 157 -6.43 15.60 3.92
CA GLN A 157 -5.34 16.49 4.37
C GLN A 157 -4.34 16.77 3.25
N GLU A 158 -3.99 15.76 2.46
CA GLU A 158 -3.07 15.91 1.32
C GLU A 158 -3.69 16.76 0.20
N ARG A 159 -4.99 16.60 -0.08
CA ARG A 159 -5.72 17.47 -1.01
C ARG A 159 -5.68 18.93 -0.57
N ILE A 160 -6.01 19.20 0.69
CA ILE A 160 -5.98 20.57 1.26
C ILE A 160 -4.58 21.16 1.15
N ARG A 161 -3.55 20.38 1.46
CA ARG A 161 -2.15 20.82 1.34
C ARG A 161 -1.78 21.18 -0.10
N LEU A 162 -2.10 20.33 -1.07
CA LEU A 162 -1.81 20.58 -2.48
C LEU A 162 -2.55 21.81 -3.00
N GLU A 163 -3.80 22.01 -2.58
CA GLU A 163 -4.59 23.19 -2.93
C GLU A 163 -3.97 24.49 -2.38
N GLN A 164 -3.46 24.46 -1.14
CA GLN A 164 -2.73 25.58 -0.55
C GLN A 164 -1.42 25.86 -1.29
N GLU A 165 -0.64 24.83 -1.62
CA GLU A 165 0.61 24.96 -2.40
C GLU A 165 0.33 25.54 -3.80
N GLU A 166 -0.72 25.08 -4.50
CA GLU A 166 -1.16 25.64 -5.78
C GLU A 166 -1.56 27.11 -5.66
N ARG A 167 -2.33 27.47 -4.63
CA ARG A 167 -2.77 28.86 -4.39
C ARG A 167 -1.57 29.79 -4.19
N MET A 168 -0.60 29.38 -3.38
CA MET A 168 0.64 30.13 -3.15
C MET A 168 1.44 30.30 -4.44
N LYS A 169 1.54 29.24 -5.26
CA LYS A 169 2.24 29.30 -6.55
C LYS A 169 1.56 30.26 -7.53
N ARG A 170 0.22 30.24 -7.61
CA ARG A 170 -0.55 31.19 -8.43
C ARG A 170 -0.37 32.64 -7.97
N GLU A 171 -0.25 32.86 -6.66
CA GLU A 171 -0.01 34.19 -6.10
C GLU A 171 1.41 34.69 -6.36
N GLN A 172 2.43 33.83 -6.21
CA GLN A 172 3.79 34.15 -6.60
C GLN A 172 3.91 34.47 -8.10
N GLU A 173 3.24 33.70 -8.96
CA GLU A 173 3.26 33.95 -10.39
C GLU A 173 2.57 35.27 -10.75
N ARG A 174 1.43 35.57 -10.13
CA ARG A 174 0.78 36.88 -10.28
C ARG A 174 1.70 38.02 -9.90
N MET A 175 2.39 37.93 -8.76
CA MET A 175 3.35 38.94 -8.34
C MET A 175 4.53 39.07 -9.32
N ARG A 176 5.02 37.96 -9.89
CA ARG A 176 6.07 38.00 -10.93
C ARG A 176 5.60 38.72 -12.19
N VAL A 177 4.42 38.38 -12.69
CA VAL A 177 3.83 39.01 -13.88
C VAL A 177 3.59 40.50 -13.65
N GLU A 178 2.98 40.88 -12.53
CA GLU A 178 2.75 42.30 -12.20
C GLU A 178 4.07 43.08 -12.08
N HIS A 179 5.10 42.47 -11.50
CA HIS A 179 6.43 43.09 -11.43
C HIS A 179 7.05 43.27 -12.82
N GLU A 180 6.96 42.25 -13.67
CA GLU A 180 7.48 42.31 -15.04
C GLU A 180 6.73 43.34 -15.90
N GLU A 181 5.40 43.43 -15.78
CA GLU A 181 4.59 44.45 -16.42
C GLU A 181 4.96 45.87 -15.96
N ARG A 182 5.20 46.07 -14.65
CA ARG A 182 5.68 47.38 -14.14
C ARG A 182 7.02 47.77 -14.76
N MET A 183 7.97 46.85 -14.83
CA MET A 183 9.28 47.08 -15.43
C MET A 183 9.16 47.43 -16.92
N GLN A 184 8.29 46.73 -17.66
CA GLN A 184 8.04 47.02 -19.08
C GLN A 184 7.40 48.41 -19.26
N GLN A 185 6.40 48.76 -18.44
CA GLN A 185 5.78 50.09 -18.48
C GLN A 185 6.80 51.20 -18.20
N GLU A 186 7.71 50.99 -17.25
CA GLU A 186 8.75 51.96 -16.91
C GLU A 186 9.78 52.11 -18.05
N GLN A 187 10.22 51.00 -18.65
CA GLN A 187 11.07 51.04 -19.85
C GLN A 187 10.41 51.75 -21.02
N GLU A 188 9.12 51.51 -21.26
CA GLU A 188 8.37 52.15 -22.34
C GLU A 188 8.20 53.65 -22.09
N ARG A 189 7.93 54.06 -20.83
CA ARG A 189 7.90 55.47 -20.44
C ARG A 189 9.23 56.16 -20.69
N MET A 190 10.34 55.57 -20.23
CA MET A 190 11.68 56.10 -20.49
C MET A 190 11.96 56.21 -22.00
N ARG A 191 11.56 55.21 -22.80
CA ARG A 191 11.74 55.25 -24.26
C ARG A 191 10.96 56.40 -24.91
N LYS A 192 9.69 56.57 -24.53
CA LYS A 192 8.82 57.66 -25.00
C LYS A 192 9.37 59.04 -24.60
N GLU A 193 9.93 59.15 -23.40
CA GLU A 193 10.57 60.38 -22.92
C GLU A 193 11.85 60.71 -23.69
N GLN A 194 12.71 59.72 -23.96
CA GLN A 194 13.87 59.91 -24.82
C GLN A 194 13.48 60.32 -26.25
N GLU A 195 12.45 59.69 -26.84
CA GLU A 195 11.93 60.07 -28.15
C GLU A 195 11.41 61.51 -28.15
N ARG A 196 10.68 61.93 -27.10
CA ARG A 196 10.22 63.33 -26.95
C ARG A 196 11.40 64.31 -26.88
N LEU A 197 12.38 64.04 -26.03
CA LEU A 197 13.59 64.88 -25.90
C LEU A 197 14.34 64.99 -27.23
N ARG A 198 14.50 63.87 -27.96
CA ARG A 198 15.12 63.87 -29.30
C ARG A 198 14.34 64.73 -30.31
N ALA A 199 13.01 64.60 -30.33
CA ALA A 199 12.16 65.38 -31.21
C ALA A 199 12.20 66.89 -30.89
N GLU A 200 12.25 67.25 -29.61
CA GLU A 200 12.35 68.63 -29.14
C GLU A 200 13.70 69.26 -29.50
N ILE A 201 14.80 68.53 -29.31
CA ILE A 201 16.14 68.94 -29.78
C ILE A 201 16.14 69.14 -31.29
N SER A 202 15.54 68.21 -32.05
CA SER A 202 15.47 68.32 -33.53
C SER A 202 14.70 69.56 -33.97
N LYS A 203 13.52 69.82 -33.40
CA LYS A 203 12.74 71.04 -33.68
C LYS A 203 13.52 72.31 -33.39
N GLU A 204 14.25 72.34 -32.28
CA GLU A 204 14.98 73.54 -31.90
C GLU A 204 16.22 73.77 -32.77
N LEU A 205 16.84 72.70 -33.26
CA LEU A 205 17.87 72.78 -34.30
C LEU A 205 17.30 73.32 -35.63
N GLU A 206 16.16 72.80 -36.10
CA GLU A 206 15.49 73.29 -37.31
C GLU A 206 15.14 74.78 -37.20
N LYS A 207 14.55 75.19 -36.06
CA LYS A 207 14.19 76.58 -35.79
C LYS A 207 15.42 77.50 -35.80
N LYS A 208 16.53 77.07 -35.19
CA LYS A 208 17.81 77.80 -35.24
C LYS A 208 18.35 77.90 -36.67
N MET A 209 18.31 76.81 -37.44
CA MET A 209 18.76 76.82 -38.84
C MET A 209 17.93 77.77 -39.69
N SER A 210 16.60 77.77 -39.55
CA SER A 210 15.70 78.72 -40.25
C SER A 210 16.02 80.17 -39.89
N SER A 211 16.21 80.48 -38.61
CA SER A 211 16.59 81.85 -38.18
C SER A 211 17.94 82.29 -38.77
N VAL A 212 18.95 81.42 -38.80
CA VAL A 212 20.24 81.70 -39.43
C VAL A 212 20.09 81.93 -40.94
N MET A 213 19.29 81.12 -41.62
CA MET A 213 19.01 81.28 -43.06
C MET A 213 18.29 82.58 -43.34
N GLU A 214 17.24 82.92 -42.60
CA GLU A 214 16.52 84.20 -42.70
C GLU A 214 17.46 85.38 -42.51
N LYS A 215 18.36 85.32 -41.51
CA LYS A 215 19.35 86.36 -41.25
C LYS A 215 20.33 86.51 -42.41
N LYS A 216 20.87 85.39 -42.93
CA LYS A 216 21.76 85.40 -44.10
C LYS A 216 21.06 85.95 -45.35
N MET A 217 19.81 85.57 -45.59
CA MET A 217 19.01 86.06 -46.72
C MET A 217 18.69 87.55 -46.58
N SER A 218 18.35 88.02 -45.36
CA SER A 218 18.16 89.45 -45.08
C SER A 218 19.44 90.24 -45.35
N ASP A 219 20.58 89.76 -44.87
CA ASP A 219 21.87 90.42 -45.07
C ASP A 219 22.30 90.42 -46.54
N MET A 220 22.03 89.33 -47.28
CA MET A 220 22.26 89.26 -48.73
C MET A 220 21.34 90.20 -49.51
N SER A 221 20.05 90.26 -49.17
CA SER A 221 19.09 91.22 -49.75
C SER A 221 19.51 92.66 -49.47
N LYS A 222 19.96 92.99 -48.24
CA LYS A 222 20.51 94.32 -47.92
C LYS A 222 21.75 94.66 -48.76
N ARG A 223 22.65 93.70 -48.98
CA ARG A 223 23.82 93.88 -49.87
C ARG A 223 23.39 94.11 -51.32
N LEU A 224 22.46 93.32 -51.85
CA LEU A 224 21.93 93.50 -53.21
C LEU A 224 21.18 94.84 -53.37
N PHE A 225 20.41 95.26 -52.37
CA PHE A 225 19.71 96.54 -52.36
C PHE A 225 20.70 97.73 -52.31
N SER A 226 21.82 97.58 -51.59
CA SER A 226 22.92 98.55 -51.60
C SER A 226 23.67 98.59 -52.96
N GLN A 227 23.81 97.44 -53.62
CA GLN A 227 24.57 97.29 -54.88
C GLN A 227 23.76 97.66 -56.13
N PHE A 228 22.42 97.61 -56.09
CA PHE A 228 21.51 97.90 -57.21
C PHE A 228 20.47 99.01 -56.95
N GLY A 229 20.21 99.39 -55.69
CA GLY A 229 19.20 100.40 -55.31
C GLY A 229 19.69 101.86 -55.35
N GLY A 230 20.98 102.08 -55.62
CA GLY A 230 21.55 103.41 -55.87
C GLY A 230 21.37 103.87 -57.31
N SER A 231 20.14 103.87 -57.85
CA SER A 231 19.88 104.50 -59.16
C SER A 231 18.49 105.14 -59.22
N LYS A 232 18.52 106.47 -59.03
CA LYS A 232 17.58 107.51 -59.50
C LYS A 232 16.19 107.46 -58.84
N ARG A 233 15.61 108.58 -58.40
CA ARG A 233 15.78 109.98 -58.79
C ARG A 233 15.23 110.87 -57.68
#